data_AF-A0A7R8WGQ7-F1
#
_entry.id   AF-A0A7R8WGQ7-F1
#
_cell.length_a   1.000
_cell.length_b   1.000
_cell.length_c   1.000
_cell.angle_alpha   90.00
_cell.angle_beta   90.00
_cell.angle_gamma   90.00
#
_symmetry.space_group_name_H-M   'P 1'
#
loop_
_entity.id
_entity.type
_entity.pdbx_description
1 polymer ?
#
loop_
_entity_poly.entity_id
_entity_poly.type
_entity_poly.pdbx_seq_one_letter_code
_entity_poly.pdbx_strand_id
1 'polypeptide(L)'
;MNFKVWEQACVQVMGSLSLGAGGLVTLASYNNYDYNLVRDTLVIGLGNSLTSMYAGLAIFSSLGYMARELGVKIEDVARDGTALAFIAYPNLVLHMPWPMLWAVLFFIMLITLGLDSEFAIIENITTNLQDIYPQLRNHKKKLTGTVCFLGFLLGLIFCNGVGSYIMNFMDYYGNAPRFILTEYLCIGAVLYSLGIDKFYEALNSMVGFRVNSWYAKILKVIYLFVIPLYFAIIFILAIFYSKPLSVRDYAYPPAARWIGWLLAMVPISAVPYMFFKRLLWDFRGLPTWKDRWRALFTPTSRWYENHHKFIEGKIPTDGYFKNGETNLAFQENQQFSANVGLPPKHTLNSSIKNLTGPNVLEQYRSNLAADSKDTRL
;
A
#
# COMPACT_ATOMS: atom_id res chain seq x y z
N MET A 1 -25.96 -17.23 8.03
CA MET A 1 -25.00 -16.36 7.31
C MET A 1 -23.62 -16.98 7.47
N ASN A 2 -22.93 -17.33 6.39
CA ASN A 2 -21.64 -18.04 6.47
C ASN A 2 -20.49 -17.01 6.60
N PHE A 3 -19.89 -16.92 7.79
CA PHE A 3 -18.79 -15.99 8.07
C PHE A 3 -17.63 -16.13 7.06
N LYS A 4 -17.31 -17.36 6.66
CA LYS A 4 -16.21 -17.67 5.74
C LYS A 4 -16.34 -16.95 4.40
N VAL A 5 -17.57 -16.76 3.91
CA VAL A 5 -17.83 -16.06 2.63
C VAL A 5 -17.42 -14.59 2.73
N TRP A 6 -17.71 -13.93 3.85
CA TRP A 6 -17.36 -12.53 4.07
C TRP A 6 -15.87 -12.33 4.34
N GLU A 7 -15.25 -13.26 5.06
CA GLU A 7 -13.80 -13.31 5.23
C GLU A 7 -13.11 -13.41 3.86
N GLN A 8 -13.50 -14.39 3.04
CA GLN A 8 -12.94 -14.59 1.70
C GLN A 8 -13.16 -13.38 0.79
N ALA A 9 -14.35 -12.77 0.82
CA ALA A 9 -14.63 -11.56 0.04
C ALA A 9 -13.72 -10.40 0.45
N CYS A 10 -13.48 -10.19 1.74
CA CYS A 10 -12.57 -9.14 2.21
C CYS A 10 -11.13 -9.39 1.76
N VAL A 11 -10.62 -10.60 1.98
CA VAL A 11 -9.27 -10.99 1.54
C VAL A 11 -9.13 -10.81 0.03
N GLN A 12 -10.15 -11.19 -0.74
CA GLN A 12 -10.15 -11.04 -2.19
C GLN A 12 -10.08 -9.57 -2.62
N VAL A 13 -10.89 -8.68 -2.03
CA VAL A 13 -10.88 -7.25 -2.39
C VAL A 13 -9.54 -6.61 -2.07
N MET A 14 -8.98 -6.91 -0.89
CA MET A 14 -7.70 -6.34 -0.47
C MET A 14 -6.53 -6.86 -1.29
N GLY A 15 -6.46 -8.18 -1.50
CA GLY A 15 -5.43 -8.80 -2.31
C GLY A 15 -5.50 -8.33 -3.76
N SER A 16 -6.70 -8.23 -4.33
CA SER A 16 -6.90 -7.78 -5.72
C SER A 16 -6.46 -6.34 -5.96
N LEU A 17 -6.63 -5.46 -4.97
CA LEU A 17 -6.19 -4.06 -5.06
C LEU A 17 -4.81 -3.82 -4.44
N SER A 18 -4.17 -4.85 -3.87
CA SER A 18 -2.90 -4.74 -3.13
C SER A 18 -2.91 -3.63 -2.07
N LEU A 19 -4.00 -3.53 -1.32
CA LEU A 19 -4.26 -2.42 -0.38
C LEU A 19 -3.38 -2.47 0.87
N GLY A 20 -2.25 -1.76 0.83
CA GLY A 20 -1.36 -1.61 1.99
C GLY A 20 0.02 -2.25 1.80
N ALA A 21 0.22 -2.96 0.69
CA ALA A 21 1.52 -3.45 0.24
C ALA A 21 2.51 -2.33 -0.13
N GLY A 22 2.08 -1.06 -0.14
CA GLY A 22 2.90 0.12 -0.42
C GLY A 22 3.04 0.47 -1.90
N GLY A 23 2.71 -0.44 -2.83
CA GLY A 23 2.78 -0.19 -4.27
C GLY A 23 1.99 1.04 -4.72
N LEU A 24 0.71 1.15 -4.33
CA LEU A 24 -0.12 2.31 -4.67
C LEU A 24 0.40 3.62 -4.08
N VAL A 25 0.93 3.59 -2.85
CA VAL A 25 1.52 4.78 -2.20
C VAL A 25 2.78 5.23 -2.95
N THR A 26 3.63 4.28 -3.34
CA THR A 26 4.83 4.55 -4.13
C THR A 26 4.48 5.11 -5.49
N LEU A 27 3.55 4.49 -6.23
CA LEU A 27 3.13 5.01 -7.53
C LEU A 27 2.49 6.40 -7.42
N ALA A 28 1.66 6.64 -6.39
CA ALA A 28 1.07 7.94 -6.13
C ALA A 28 2.10 9.02 -5.76
N SER A 29 3.26 8.64 -5.21
CA SER A 29 4.32 9.60 -4.85
C SER A 29 4.98 10.27 -6.07
N TYR A 30 4.83 9.67 -7.26
CA TYR A 30 5.30 10.23 -8.52
C TYR A 30 4.31 11.19 -9.18
N ASN A 31 3.08 11.27 -8.68
CA ASN A 31 2.08 12.18 -9.23
C ASN A 31 2.40 13.64 -8.87
N ASN A 32 1.97 14.54 -9.74
CA ASN A 32 1.94 15.96 -9.41
C ASN A 32 1.00 16.21 -8.21
N TYR A 33 1.30 17.24 -7.44
CA TYR A 33 0.57 17.55 -6.21
C TYR A 33 -0.94 17.80 -6.44
N ASP A 34 -1.29 18.41 -7.57
CA ASP A 34 -2.67 18.74 -7.96
C ASP A 34 -3.31 17.72 -8.90
N TYR A 35 -2.68 16.56 -9.07
CA TYR A 35 -3.20 15.49 -9.90
C TYR A 35 -4.51 14.93 -9.33
N ASN A 36 -5.51 14.72 -10.19
CA ASN A 36 -6.85 14.27 -9.78
C ASN A 36 -6.86 12.79 -9.34
N LEU A 37 -6.35 12.55 -8.13
CA LEU A 37 -6.26 11.24 -7.51
C LEU A 37 -7.64 10.60 -7.28
N VAL A 38 -8.68 11.40 -7.05
CA VAL A 38 -10.03 10.88 -6.76
C VAL A 38 -10.63 10.17 -7.97
N ARG A 39 -10.50 10.76 -9.16
CA ARG A 39 -10.91 10.13 -10.41
C ARG A 39 -10.20 8.80 -10.59
N ASP A 40 -8.88 8.78 -10.47
CA ASP A 40 -8.08 7.59 -10.72
C ASP A 40 -8.35 6.50 -9.69
N THR A 41 -8.55 6.85 -8.43
CA THR A 41 -8.95 5.90 -7.39
C THR A 41 -10.27 5.20 -7.75
N LEU A 42 -11.25 5.95 -8.27
CA LEU A 42 -12.53 5.37 -8.73
C LEU A 42 -12.34 4.48 -9.97
N VAL A 43 -11.56 4.95 -10.96
CA VAL A 43 -11.29 4.19 -12.18
C VAL A 43 -10.53 2.90 -11.88
N ILE A 44 -9.53 2.93 -11.00
CA ILE A 44 -8.77 1.75 -10.58
C ILE A 44 -9.68 0.77 -9.83
N GLY A 45 -10.46 1.25 -8.85
CA GLY A 45 -11.35 0.38 -8.06
C GLY A 45 -12.46 -0.28 -8.90
N LEU A 46 -13.11 0.50 -9.77
CA LEU A 46 -14.15 -0.02 -10.67
C LEU A 46 -13.55 -0.89 -11.77
N GLY A 47 -12.44 -0.46 -12.38
CA GLY A 47 -11.74 -1.19 -13.43
C GLY A 47 -11.27 -2.55 -12.97
N ASN A 48 -10.68 -2.65 -11.77
CA ASN A 48 -10.30 -3.92 -11.15
C ASN A 48 -11.51 -4.87 -11.00
N SER A 49 -12.60 -4.35 -10.43
CA SER A 49 -13.82 -5.15 -10.17
C SER A 49 -14.49 -5.60 -11.47
N LEU A 50 -14.60 -4.71 -12.46
CA LEU A 50 -15.17 -5.02 -13.78
C LEU A 50 -14.31 -6.04 -14.53
N THR A 51 -12.99 -5.94 -14.44
CA THR A 51 -12.06 -6.91 -15.04
C THR A 51 -12.21 -8.28 -14.39
N SER A 52 -12.30 -8.34 -13.06
CA SER A 52 -12.56 -9.59 -12.34
C SER A 52 -13.91 -10.21 -12.73
N MET A 53 -14.95 -9.40 -12.87
CA MET A 53 -16.27 -9.86 -13.30
C MET A 53 -16.24 -10.40 -14.74
N TYR A 54 -15.58 -9.69 -15.66
CA TYR A 54 -15.39 -10.12 -17.05
C TYR A 54 -14.59 -11.42 -17.13
N ALA A 55 -13.47 -11.52 -16.40
CA ALA A 55 -12.67 -12.73 -16.32
C ALA A 55 -13.49 -13.91 -15.75
N GLY A 56 -14.31 -13.67 -14.73
CA GLY A 56 -15.24 -14.66 -14.20
C GLY A 56 -16.20 -15.18 -15.26
N LEU A 57 -16.86 -14.30 -16.02
CA LEU A 57 -17.75 -14.69 -17.12
C LEU A 57 -17.01 -15.50 -18.20
N ALA A 58 -15.81 -15.08 -18.58
CA ALA A 58 -14.99 -15.77 -19.58
C ALA A 58 -14.57 -17.18 -19.13
N ILE A 59 -14.16 -17.33 -17.87
CA ILE A 59 -13.75 -18.62 -17.29
C ILE A 59 -14.95 -19.55 -17.10
N PHE A 60 -16.05 -19.07 -16.51
CA PHE A 60 -17.21 -19.94 -16.25
C PHE A 60 -17.96 -20.33 -17.53
N SER A 61 -18.02 -19.47 -18.55
CA SER A 61 -18.58 -19.85 -19.86
C SER A 61 -17.73 -20.93 -20.54
N SER A 62 -16.41 -20.79 -20.49
CA SER A 62 -15.43 -21.75 -20.98
C SER A 62 -15.53 -23.11 -20.27
N LEU A 63 -15.55 -23.12 -18.94
CA LEU A 63 -15.72 -24.34 -18.15
C LEU A 63 -17.09 -25.00 -18.40
N GLY A 64 -18.14 -24.20 -18.55
CA GLY A 64 -19.49 -24.69 -18.87
C GLY A 64 -19.53 -25.41 -20.23
N TYR A 65 -18.83 -24.87 -21.23
CA TYR A 65 -18.65 -25.54 -22.52
C TYR A 65 -17.93 -26.89 -22.36
N MET A 66 -16.81 -26.92 -21.63
CA MET A 66 -16.08 -28.17 -21.38
C MET A 66 -16.92 -29.22 -20.65
N ALA A 67 -17.65 -28.82 -19.60
CA ALA A 67 -18.50 -29.72 -18.84
C ALA A 67 -19.56 -30.37 -19.74
N ARG A 68 -20.14 -29.58 -20.65
CA ARG A 68 -21.10 -30.07 -21.66
C ARG A 68 -20.45 -31.02 -22.66
N GLU A 69 -19.26 -30.69 -23.17
CA GLU A 69 -18.56 -31.49 -24.18
C GLU A 69 -18.10 -32.85 -23.62
N LEU A 70 -17.58 -32.85 -22.40
CA LEU A 70 -17.09 -34.06 -21.72
C LEU A 70 -18.20 -34.86 -21.02
N GLY A 71 -19.42 -34.32 -20.92
CA GLY A 71 -20.52 -34.94 -20.19
C GLY A 71 -20.28 -35.09 -18.69
N VAL A 72 -19.48 -34.19 -18.10
CA VAL A 72 -19.11 -34.19 -16.66
C VAL A 72 -19.79 -33.04 -15.92
N LYS A 73 -19.77 -33.06 -14.58
CA LYS A 73 -20.30 -31.94 -13.79
C LYS A 73 -19.34 -30.78 -13.84
N ILE A 74 -19.87 -29.56 -13.68
CA ILE A 74 -19.04 -28.34 -13.62
C ILE A 74 -18.03 -28.39 -12.47
N GLU A 75 -18.38 -29.06 -11.37
CA GLU A 75 -17.53 -29.26 -10.18
C GLU A 75 -16.26 -30.06 -10.49
N ASP A 76 -16.29 -30.94 -11.50
CA ASP A 76 -15.15 -31.78 -11.87
C ASP A 76 -14.12 -31.01 -12.71
N VAL A 77 -14.55 -29.94 -13.38
CA VAL A 77 -13.72 -29.09 -14.25
C VAL A 77 -13.34 -27.76 -13.58
N ALA A 78 -14.15 -27.27 -12.64
CA ALA A 78 -13.90 -26.05 -11.88
C ALA A 78 -12.92 -26.33 -10.72
N ARG A 79 -11.63 -26.33 -11.04
CA ARG A 79 -10.56 -26.37 -10.03
C ARG A 79 -10.24 -24.96 -9.53
N ASP A 80 -9.75 -24.84 -8.30
CA ASP A 80 -9.31 -23.56 -7.73
C ASP A 80 -7.83 -23.26 -8.03
N GLY A 81 -7.48 -21.97 -7.97
CA GLY A 81 -6.10 -21.48 -7.98
C GLY A 81 -5.33 -21.79 -9.27
N THR A 82 -4.04 -22.12 -9.13
CA THR A 82 -3.15 -22.39 -10.27
C THR A 82 -3.56 -23.62 -11.09
N ALA A 83 -4.26 -24.58 -10.48
CA ALA A 83 -4.77 -25.76 -11.18
C ALA A 83 -5.80 -25.40 -12.25
N LEU A 84 -6.57 -24.32 -12.05
CA LEU A 84 -7.50 -23.83 -13.06
C LEU A 84 -6.77 -23.39 -14.33
N ALA A 85 -5.76 -22.54 -14.15
CA ALA A 85 -5.01 -21.93 -15.24
C ALA A 85 -4.08 -22.92 -15.95
N PHE A 86 -3.45 -23.84 -15.21
CA PHE A 86 -2.40 -24.72 -15.77
C PHE A 86 -2.84 -26.17 -16.01
N ILE A 87 -4.07 -26.55 -15.64
CA ILE A 87 -4.61 -27.91 -15.89
C ILE A 87 -5.95 -27.82 -16.62
N ALA A 88 -6.94 -27.11 -16.07
CA ALA A 88 -8.25 -27.06 -16.68
C ALA A 88 -8.22 -26.29 -18.02
N TYR A 89 -7.62 -25.10 -18.05
CA TYR A 89 -7.61 -24.29 -19.27
C TYR A 89 -6.83 -24.91 -20.45
N PRO A 90 -5.64 -25.51 -20.26
CA PRO A 90 -4.96 -26.20 -21.37
C PRO A 90 -5.79 -27.36 -21.92
N ASN A 91 -6.47 -28.13 -21.05
CA ASN A 91 -7.39 -29.18 -21.48
C ASN A 91 -8.59 -28.61 -22.26
N LEU A 92 -9.09 -27.43 -21.90
CA LEU A 92 -10.16 -26.74 -22.63
C LEU A 92 -9.71 -26.39 -24.04
N VAL A 93 -8.54 -25.76 -24.15
CA VAL A 93 -8.02 -25.23 -25.40
C VAL A 93 -7.86 -26.33 -26.45
N LEU A 94 -7.52 -27.56 -26.05
CA LEU A 94 -7.41 -28.71 -26.95
C LEU A 94 -8.71 -29.04 -27.70
N HIS A 95 -9.87 -28.65 -27.18
CA HIS A 95 -11.18 -28.89 -27.78
C HIS A 95 -11.67 -27.69 -28.61
N MET A 96 -10.95 -26.56 -28.59
CA MET A 96 -11.30 -25.38 -29.37
C MET A 96 -10.73 -25.47 -30.79
N PRO A 97 -11.37 -24.82 -31.78
CA PRO A 97 -10.76 -24.65 -33.09
C PRO A 97 -9.49 -23.78 -32.95
N TRP A 98 -8.42 -24.14 -33.66
CA TRP A 98 -7.13 -23.44 -33.61
C TRP A 98 -6.49 -23.43 -32.20
N PRO A 99 -6.30 -24.61 -31.57
CA PRO A 99 -5.86 -24.71 -30.16
C PRO A 99 -4.55 -23.96 -29.88
N MET A 100 -3.62 -23.95 -30.85
CA MET A 100 -2.35 -23.24 -30.71
C MET A 100 -2.52 -21.72 -30.52
N LEU A 101 -3.47 -21.11 -31.24
CA LEU A 101 -3.72 -19.66 -31.12
C LEU A 101 -4.20 -19.31 -29.72
N TRP A 102 -5.20 -20.04 -29.21
CA TRP A 102 -5.77 -19.79 -27.89
C TRP A 102 -4.79 -20.09 -26.76
N ALA A 103 -3.98 -21.14 -26.89
CA ALA A 103 -2.92 -21.44 -25.93
C ALA A 103 -1.92 -20.28 -25.82
N VAL A 104 -1.42 -19.78 -26.95
CA VAL A 104 -0.46 -18.67 -26.98
C VAL A 104 -1.07 -17.40 -26.38
N LEU A 105 -2.30 -17.03 -26.79
CA LEU A 105 -2.98 -15.84 -26.25
C LEU A 105 -3.21 -15.94 -24.74
N PHE A 106 -3.61 -17.11 -24.25
CA PHE A 106 -3.84 -17.33 -22.83
C PHE A 106 -2.55 -17.24 -22.00
N PHE A 107 -1.47 -17.87 -22.44
CA PHE A 107 -0.20 -17.80 -21.71
C PHE A 107 0.44 -16.41 -21.80
N ILE A 108 0.32 -15.70 -22.93
CA ILE A 108 0.72 -14.28 -23.02
C ILE A 108 -0.07 -13.45 -22.01
N MET A 109 -1.40 -13.63 -21.96
CA MET A 109 -2.26 -12.96 -20.98
C MET A 109 -1.81 -13.23 -19.54
N LEU A 110 -1.53 -14.49 -19.18
CA LEU A 110 -1.04 -14.84 -17.84
C LEU A 110 0.31 -14.17 -17.52
N ILE A 111 1.23 -14.14 -18.48
CA ILE A 111 2.54 -13.48 -18.33
C ILE A 111 2.35 -11.98 -18.12
N THR A 112 1.53 -11.32 -18.93
CA THR A 112 1.29 -9.86 -18.80
C THR A 112 0.62 -9.51 -17.48
N LEU A 113 -0.35 -10.32 -17.02
CA LEU A 113 -1.02 -10.10 -15.72
C LEU A 113 -0.03 -10.17 -14.54
N GLY A 114 0.89 -11.13 -14.56
CA GLY A 114 1.92 -11.23 -13.52
C GLY A 114 2.97 -10.12 -13.62
N LEU A 115 3.40 -9.80 -14.83
CA LEU A 115 4.50 -8.87 -15.11
C LEU A 115 4.20 -7.43 -14.67
N ASP A 116 2.97 -6.94 -14.89
CA ASP A 116 2.57 -5.60 -14.44
C ASP A 116 2.58 -5.48 -12.91
N SER A 117 2.21 -6.56 -12.21
CA SER A 117 2.24 -6.62 -10.75
C SER A 117 3.67 -6.63 -10.21
N GLU A 118 4.56 -7.41 -10.84
CA GLU A 118 5.99 -7.45 -10.49
C GLU A 118 6.67 -6.09 -10.65
N PHE A 119 6.33 -5.33 -11.69
CA PHE A 119 6.85 -3.96 -11.87
C PHE A 119 6.49 -3.05 -10.70
N ALA A 120 5.24 -3.10 -10.22
CA ALA A 120 4.82 -2.30 -9.08
C ALA A 120 5.56 -2.70 -7.78
N ILE A 121 5.82 -4.00 -7.58
CA ILE A 121 6.55 -4.51 -6.41
C ILE A 121 8.01 -4.07 -6.43
N ILE A 122 8.69 -4.23 -7.56
CA ILE A 122 10.09 -3.82 -7.71
C ILE A 122 10.24 -2.31 -7.59
N GLU A 123 9.34 -1.54 -8.20
CA GLU A 123 9.34 -0.08 -8.05
C GLU A 123 9.11 0.33 -6.59
N ASN A 124 8.20 -0.34 -5.87
CA ASN A 124 7.99 -0.12 -4.44
C ASN A 124 9.26 -0.32 -3.61
N ILE A 125 9.94 -1.45 -3.78
CA ILE A 125 11.17 -1.76 -3.02
C ILE A 125 12.27 -0.74 -3.35
N THR A 126 12.51 -0.49 -4.64
CA THR A 126 13.59 0.38 -5.08
C THR A 126 13.36 1.84 -4.68
N THR A 127 12.12 2.34 -4.78
CA THR A 127 11.76 3.70 -4.35
C THR A 127 11.95 3.87 -2.84
N ASN A 128 11.46 2.92 -2.04
CA ASN A 128 11.65 2.98 -0.58
C ASN A 128 13.14 2.99 -0.19
N LEU A 129 13.99 2.21 -0.86
CA LEU A 129 15.44 2.24 -0.63
C LEU A 129 16.06 3.59 -1.01
N GLN A 130 15.60 4.19 -2.10
CA GLN A 130 16.06 5.52 -2.56
C GLN A 130 15.60 6.67 -1.67
N ASP A 131 14.47 6.52 -0.98
CA ASP A 131 13.99 7.52 -0.03
C ASP A 131 14.69 7.43 1.33
N ILE A 132 15.10 6.23 1.74
CA ILE A 132 15.93 6.04 2.94
C ILE A 132 17.39 6.45 2.67
N TYR A 133 17.92 6.08 1.50
CA TYR A 133 19.31 6.32 1.09
C TYR A 133 19.37 7.09 -0.24
N PRO A 134 19.31 8.44 -0.20
CA PRO A 134 19.27 9.26 -1.41
C PRO A 134 20.45 9.06 -2.38
N GLN A 135 21.60 8.55 -1.90
CA GLN A 135 22.77 8.24 -2.71
C GLN A 135 22.48 7.17 -3.78
N LEU A 136 21.48 6.31 -3.55
CA LEU A 136 21.06 5.28 -4.49
C LEU A 136 20.30 5.82 -5.71
N ARG A 137 19.82 7.07 -5.67
CA ARG A 137 19.10 7.70 -6.79
C ARG A 137 19.96 7.78 -8.05
N ASN A 138 21.25 8.12 -7.88
CA ASN A 138 22.23 8.17 -8.97
C ASN A 138 22.54 6.78 -9.57
N HIS A 139 22.14 5.71 -8.89
CA HIS A 139 22.44 4.33 -9.26
C HIS A 139 21.18 3.49 -9.47
N LYS A 140 20.02 4.10 -9.78
CA LYS A 140 18.72 3.42 -9.91
C LYS A 140 18.80 2.12 -10.71
N LYS A 141 19.40 2.15 -11.91
CA LYS A 141 19.54 0.96 -12.78
C LYS A 141 20.29 -0.19 -12.10
N LYS A 142 21.40 0.12 -11.41
CA LYS A 142 22.20 -0.88 -10.68
C LYS A 142 21.41 -1.41 -9.48
N LEU A 143 20.72 -0.54 -8.75
CA LEU A 143 19.87 -0.92 -7.62
C LEU A 143 18.77 -1.89 -8.06
N THR A 144 18.00 -1.53 -9.09
CA THR A 144 16.93 -2.39 -9.64
C THR A 144 17.50 -3.73 -10.09
N GLY A 145 18.62 -3.73 -10.83
CA GLY A 145 19.28 -4.96 -11.24
C GLY A 145 19.67 -5.86 -10.06
N THR A 146 20.22 -5.28 -8.98
CA THR A 146 20.55 -6.01 -7.75
C THR A 146 19.31 -6.58 -7.06
N VAL A 147 18.24 -5.79 -6.93
CA VAL A 147 16.99 -6.26 -6.32
C VAL A 147 16.39 -7.42 -7.13
N CYS A 148 16.32 -7.29 -8.45
CA CYS A 148 15.83 -8.37 -9.32
C CYS A 148 16.73 -9.61 -9.25
N PHE A 149 18.05 -9.44 -9.20
CA PHE A 149 18.99 -10.56 -9.09
C PHE A 149 18.86 -11.29 -7.75
N LEU A 150 18.70 -10.55 -6.63
CA LEU A 150 18.39 -11.14 -5.33
C LEU A 150 17.04 -11.87 -5.35
N GLY A 151 16.02 -11.27 -5.97
CA GLY A 151 14.71 -11.89 -6.18
C GLY A 151 14.81 -13.19 -6.98
N PHE A 152 15.62 -13.21 -8.04
CA PHE A 152 15.92 -14.43 -8.82
C PHE A 152 16.56 -15.52 -7.95
N LEU A 153 17.58 -15.20 -7.16
CA LEU A 153 18.24 -16.17 -6.28
C LEU A 153 17.27 -16.75 -5.24
N LEU A 154 16.43 -15.91 -4.64
CA LEU A 154 15.38 -16.36 -3.72
C LEU A 154 14.32 -17.20 -4.46
N GLY A 155 14.00 -16.84 -5.70
CA GLY A 155 13.05 -17.53 -6.56
C GLY A 155 13.46 -18.97 -6.92
N LEU A 156 14.77 -19.26 -6.96
CA LEU A 156 15.28 -20.61 -7.28
C LEU A 156 14.75 -21.70 -6.35
N ILE A 157 14.38 -21.35 -5.10
CA ILE A 157 13.78 -22.31 -4.17
C ILE A 157 12.46 -22.90 -4.68
N PHE A 158 11.72 -22.15 -5.51
CA PHE A 158 10.46 -22.58 -6.11
C PHE A 158 10.66 -23.39 -7.40
N CYS A 159 11.87 -23.44 -7.95
CA CYS A 159 12.20 -24.10 -9.21
C CYS A 159 12.71 -25.54 -9.03
N ASN A 160 12.43 -26.18 -7.89
CA ASN A 160 12.77 -27.57 -7.62
C ASN A 160 11.51 -28.46 -7.63
N GLY A 161 11.69 -29.79 -7.54
CA GLY A 161 10.57 -30.75 -7.58
C GLY A 161 9.54 -30.61 -6.44
N VAL A 162 9.88 -29.89 -5.35
CA VAL A 162 8.97 -29.60 -4.23
C VAL A 162 8.47 -28.15 -4.23
N GLY A 163 8.82 -27.36 -5.25
CA GLY A 163 8.60 -25.91 -5.27
C GLY A 163 7.13 -25.51 -5.17
N SER A 164 6.24 -26.32 -5.73
CA SER A 164 4.79 -26.10 -5.61
C SER A 164 4.28 -26.20 -4.17
N TYR A 165 4.89 -27.06 -3.33
CA TYR A 165 4.56 -27.12 -1.90
C TYR A 165 5.06 -25.85 -1.19
N ILE A 166 6.30 -25.44 -1.46
CA ILE A 166 6.87 -24.21 -0.86
C ILE A 166 6.05 -22.98 -1.27
N MET A 167 5.62 -22.90 -2.53
CA MET A 167 4.77 -21.82 -3.04
C MET A 167 3.41 -21.79 -2.34
N ASN A 168 2.72 -22.94 -2.23
CA ASN A 168 1.44 -23.01 -1.51
C ASN A 168 1.58 -22.66 -0.02
N PHE A 169 2.70 -23.05 0.59
CA PHE A 169 3.01 -22.68 1.96
C PHE A 169 3.20 -21.17 2.12
N MET A 170 3.98 -20.55 1.23
CA MET A 170 4.19 -19.09 1.20
C MET A 170 2.89 -18.34 0.93
N ASP A 171 2.06 -18.79 -0.01
CA ASP A 171 0.77 -18.17 -0.33
C ASP A 171 -0.19 -18.25 0.87
N TYR A 172 -0.32 -19.42 1.49
CA TYR A 172 -1.20 -19.61 2.64
C TYR A 172 -0.78 -18.80 3.88
N TYR A 173 0.51 -18.70 4.18
CA TYR A 173 0.97 -17.96 5.37
C TYR A 173 1.26 -16.49 5.08
N GLY A 174 1.72 -16.16 3.88
CA GLY A 174 2.12 -14.82 3.45
C GLY A 174 0.98 -13.92 2.98
N ASN A 175 -0.07 -14.47 2.36
CA ASN A 175 -1.18 -13.68 1.78
C ASN A 175 -2.50 -13.77 2.58
N ALA A 176 -2.49 -14.51 3.68
CA ALA A 176 -3.66 -14.69 4.54
C ALA A 176 -4.13 -13.39 5.21
N PRO A 177 -5.34 -13.39 5.84
CA PRO A 177 -5.87 -12.31 6.68
C PRO A 177 -4.92 -11.75 7.77
N ARG A 178 -3.77 -12.39 8.00
CA ARG A 178 -2.69 -11.93 8.88
C ARG A 178 -1.93 -10.74 8.29
N PHE A 179 -1.73 -10.69 6.97
CA PHE A 179 -1.07 -9.56 6.29
C PHE A 179 -1.95 -8.30 6.31
N ILE A 180 -3.27 -8.48 6.12
CA ILE A 180 -4.32 -7.45 6.20
C ILE A 180 -4.25 -6.64 7.51
N LEU A 181 -3.93 -7.30 8.63
CA LEU A 181 -3.80 -6.60 9.91
C LEU A 181 -2.63 -5.61 9.90
N THR A 182 -1.49 -5.95 9.29
CA THR A 182 -0.35 -5.03 9.18
C THR A 182 -0.73 -3.79 8.39
N GLU A 183 -1.40 -4.00 7.26
CA GLU A 183 -1.87 -2.92 6.37
C GLU A 183 -2.85 -2.00 7.10
N TYR A 184 -3.79 -2.60 7.84
CA TYR A 184 -4.72 -1.85 8.66
C TYR A 184 -4.01 -1.08 9.79
N LEU A 185 -3.04 -1.67 10.49
CA LEU A 185 -2.27 -0.98 11.52
C LEU A 185 -1.50 0.22 10.96
N CYS A 186 -0.96 0.12 9.74
CA CYS A 186 -0.32 1.23 9.05
C CYS A 186 -1.31 2.35 8.71
N ILE A 187 -2.48 2.02 8.16
CA ILE A 187 -3.53 3.01 7.86
C ILE A 187 -4.04 3.67 9.15
N GLY A 188 -4.30 2.87 10.18
CA GLY A 188 -4.68 3.35 11.50
C GLY A 188 -3.63 4.28 12.07
N ALA A 189 -2.34 3.92 12.00
CA ALA A 189 -1.26 4.79 12.45
C ALA A 189 -1.30 6.16 11.75
N VAL A 190 -1.54 6.21 10.44
CA VAL A 190 -1.69 7.49 9.71
C VAL A 190 -2.93 8.26 10.14
N LEU A 191 -4.09 7.61 10.23
CA LEU A 191 -5.35 8.28 10.56
C LEU A 191 -5.41 8.79 12.00
N TYR A 192 -4.84 8.04 12.96
CA TYR A 192 -4.77 8.44 14.36
C TYR A 192 -3.64 9.42 14.65
N SER A 193 -2.52 9.38 13.89
CA SER A 193 -1.43 10.36 14.05
C SER A 193 -1.70 11.69 13.37
N LEU A 194 -2.11 11.67 12.11
CA LEU A 194 -2.42 12.89 11.36
C LEU A 194 -3.76 13.47 11.80
N GLY A 195 -4.71 12.61 12.16
CA GLY A 195 -6.11 12.98 12.33
C GLY A 195 -6.81 13.06 10.98
N ILE A 196 -8.02 12.50 10.90
CA ILE A 196 -8.78 12.46 9.65
C ILE A 196 -9.13 13.85 9.10
N ASP A 197 -9.24 14.86 9.97
CA ASP A 197 -9.62 16.21 9.56
C ASP A 197 -8.47 16.85 8.75
N LYS A 198 -7.22 16.67 9.17
CA LYS A 198 -6.03 17.10 8.41
C LYS A 198 -5.85 16.30 7.12
N PHE A 199 -6.28 15.04 7.11
CA PHE A 199 -6.29 14.24 5.89
C PHE A 199 -7.26 14.79 4.84
N TYR A 200 -8.47 15.20 5.24
CA TYR A 200 -9.41 15.85 4.32
C TYR A 200 -8.92 17.22 3.84
N GLU A 201 -8.24 17.99 4.70
CA GLU A 201 -7.63 19.24 4.29
C GLU A 201 -6.52 19.03 3.25
N ALA A 202 -5.69 18.00 3.43
CA ALA A 202 -4.70 17.59 2.43
C ALA A 202 -5.37 17.22 1.10
N LEU A 203 -6.47 16.45 1.11
CA LEU A 203 -7.20 16.12 -0.11
C LEU A 203 -7.84 17.35 -0.78
N ASN A 204 -8.45 18.25 -0.01
CA ASN A 204 -9.04 19.47 -0.54
C ASN A 204 -7.96 20.40 -1.14
N SER A 205 -6.80 20.50 -0.51
CA SER A 205 -5.69 21.33 -1.02
C SER A 205 -4.98 20.73 -2.25
N MET A 206 -4.93 19.40 -2.38
CA MET A 206 -4.41 18.73 -3.56
C MET A 206 -5.36 18.84 -4.74
N VAL A 207 -6.61 18.36 -4.60
CA VAL A 207 -7.52 18.14 -5.73
C VAL A 207 -8.80 18.97 -5.71
N GLY A 208 -8.94 19.89 -4.74
CA GLY A 208 -10.18 20.65 -4.55
C GLY A 208 -11.36 19.78 -4.12
N PHE A 209 -11.10 18.55 -3.66
CA PHE A 209 -12.15 17.60 -3.29
C PHE A 209 -12.82 18.04 -1.98
N ARG A 210 -13.99 18.65 -2.12
CA ARG A 210 -14.83 19.06 -1.00
C ARG A 210 -15.85 17.99 -0.70
N VAL A 211 -15.68 17.36 0.44
CA VAL A 211 -16.67 16.42 0.95
C VAL A 211 -17.81 17.21 1.59
N ASN A 212 -19.07 16.86 1.32
CA ASN A 212 -20.18 17.42 2.09
C ASN A 212 -19.98 17.08 3.58
N SER A 213 -20.12 18.06 4.48
CA SER A 213 -19.93 17.90 5.93
C SER A 213 -20.71 16.73 6.55
N TRP A 214 -21.87 16.35 6.01
CA TRP A 214 -22.58 15.14 6.46
C TRP A 214 -21.87 13.84 6.04
N TYR A 215 -21.42 13.76 4.78
CA TYR A 215 -20.70 12.60 4.26
C TYR A 215 -19.30 12.47 4.90
N ALA A 216 -18.62 13.59 5.17
CA ALA A 216 -17.34 13.60 5.88
C ALA A 216 -17.45 12.99 7.29
N LYS A 217 -18.55 13.26 8.00
CA LYS A 217 -18.84 12.65 9.31
C LYS A 217 -19.07 11.14 9.20
N ILE A 218 -19.80 10.69 8.17
CA ILE A 218 -20.02 9.25 7.94
C ILE A 218 -18.70 8.55 7.65
N LEU A 219 -17.91 9.08 6.72
CA LEU A 219 -16.60 8.52 6.40
C LEU A 219 -15.70 8.51 7.64
N LYS A 220 -15.75 9.55 8.48
CA LYS A 220 -15.02 9.58 9.75
C LYS A 220 -15.38 8.41 10.67
N VAL A 221 -16.67 8.10 10.81
CA VAL A 221 -17.11 6.93 11.59
C VAL A 221 -16.64 5.62 10.93
N ILE A 222 -16.71 5.52 9.60
CA ILE A 222 -16.30 4.34 8.86
C ILE A 222 -14.79 4.07 9.07
N TYR A 223 -13.95 5.08 8.84
CA TYR A 223 -12.50 4.96 8.92
C TYR A 223 -11.98 4.78 10.35
N LEU A 224 -12.58 5.44 11.35
CA LEU A 224 -12.10 5.41 12.73
C LEU A 224 -12.72 4.29 13.58
N PHE A 225 -13.82 3.67 13.16
CA PHE A 225 -14.49 2.64 13.97
C PHE A 225 -14.89 1.40 13.17
N VAL A 226 -15.60 1.55 12.04
CA VAL A 226 -16.18 0.40 11.33
C VAL A 226 -15.10 -0.47 10.70
N ILE A 227 -14.22 0.13 9.90
CA ILE A 227 -13.09 -0.55 9.25
C ILE A 227 -12.16 -1.22 10.29
N PRO A 228 -11.70 -0.51 11.34
CA PRO A 228 -10.94 -1.11 12.44
C PRO A 228 -11.57 -2.36 13.04
N LEU A 229 -12.85 -2.25 13.40
CA LEU A 229 -13.57 -3.32 14.05
C LEU A 229 -13.72 -4.52 13.11
N TYR A 230 -14.03 -4.26 11.85
CA TYR A 230 -14.17 -5.29 10.83
C TYR A 230 -12.87 -6.08 10.63
N PHE A 231 -11.72 -5.39 10.53
CA PHE A 231 -10.42 -6.05 10.41
C PHE A 231 -10.02 -6.82 11.66
N ALA A 232 -10.28 -6.28 12.85
CA ALA A 232 -10.05 -6.99 14.10
C ALA A 232 -10.88 -8.28 14.16
N ILE A 233 -12.15 -8.24 13.77
CA ILE A 233 -13.04 -9.41 13.72
C ILE A 233 -12.50 -10.45 12.74
N ILE A 234 -12.16 -10.05 11.50
CA ILE A 234 -11.60 -10.98 10.50
C ILE A 234 -10.31 -11.62 10.99
N PHE A 235 -9.41 -10.84 11.57
CA PHE A 235 -8.15 -11.35 12.08
C PHE A 235 -8.34 -12.36 13.21
N ILE A 236 -9.20 -12.05 14.18
CA ILE A 236 -9.52 -12.93 15.30
C ILE A 236 -10.12 -14.24 14.78
N LEU A 237 -11.09 -14.16 13.88
CA LEU A 237 -11.75 -15.35 13.35
C LEU A 237 -10.81 -16.16 12.46
N ALA A 238 -9.92 -15.52 11.71
CA ALA A 238 -8.88 -16.20 10.95
C ALA A 238 -7.91 -16.99 11.84
N ILE A 239 -7.60 -16.52 13.07
CA ILE A 239 -6.82 -17.29 14.05
C ILE A 239 -7.61 -18.53 14.48
N PHE A 240 -8.85 -18.35 14.92
CA PHE A 240 -9.66 -19.42 15.49
C PHE A 240 -10.06 -20.49 14.48
N TYR A 241 -10.34 -20.10 13.23
CA TYR A 241 -10.74 -21.01 12.16
C TYR A 241 -9.58 -21.46 11.26
N SER A 242 -8.33 -21.11 11.61
CA SER A 242 -7.15 -21.57 10.87
C SER A 242 -7.01 -23.10 10.95
N LYS A 243 -7.19 -23.77 9.81
CA LYS A 243 -6.95 -25.20 9.69
C LYS A 243 -5.46 -25.46 9.38
N PRO A 244 -4.91 -26.62 9.79
CA PRO A 244 -3.62 -27.06 9.32
C PRO A 244 -3.59 -27.07 7.79
N LEU A 245 -2.52 -26.54 7.19
CA LEU A 245 -2.35 -26.53 5.75
C LEU A 245 -2.19 -27.97 5.24
N SER A 246 -2.97 -28.33 4.24
CA SER A 246 -2.81 -29.57 3.47
C SER A 246 -2.97 -29.26 1.99
N VAL A 247 -2.14 -29.91 1.17
CA VAL A 247 -2.19 -29.78 -0.30
C VAL A 247 -2.35 -31.19 -0.87
N ARG A 248 -3.48 -31.46 -1.51
CA ARG A 248 -3.86 -32.81 -1.97
C ARG A 248 -3.81 -33.77 -0.77
N ASP A 249 -3.10 -34.89 -0.92
CA ASP A 249 -2.93 -35.92 0.12
C ASP A 249 -1.76 -35.63 1.09
N TYR A 250 -1.05 -34.51 0.91
CA TYR A 250 0.06 -34.13 1.77
C TYR A 250 -0.39 -33.17 2.87
N ALA A 251 -0.27 -33.62 4.12
CA ALA A 251 -0.43 -32.78 5.30
C ALA A 251 0.94 -32.21 5.72
N TYR A 252 1.02 -30.89 5.89
CA TYR A 252 2.26 -30.26 6.33
C TYR A 252 2.59 -30.66 7.77
N PRO A 253 3.89 -30.85 8.10
CA PRO A 253 4.29 -31.21 9.44
C PRO A 253 3.90 -30.09 10.43
N PRO A 254 3.60 -30.41 11.71
CA PRO A 254 3.23 -29.41 12.70
C PRO A 254 4.27 -28.29 12.87
N ALA A 255 5.56 -28.58 12.67
CA ALA A 255 6.64 -27.59 12.70
C ALA A 255 6.48 -26.49 11.61
N ALA A 256 5.95 -26.83 10.44
CA ALA A 256 5.71 -25.88 9.36
C ALA A 256 4.72 -24.78 9.79
N ARG A 257 3.78 -25.10 10.68
CA ARG A 257 2.87 -24.09 11.24
C ARG A 257 3.63 -22.99 11.96
N TRP A 258 4.62 -23.33 12.79
CA TRP A 258 5.40 -22.33 13.53
C TRP A 258 6.25 -21.47 12.59
N ILE A 259 6.87 -22.07 11.58
CA ILE A 259 7.63 -21.34 10.56
C ILE A 259 6.71 -20.37 9.79
N GLY A 260 5.51 -20.83 9.44
CA GLY A 260 4.53 -20.02 8.70
C GLY A 260 4.03 -18.84 9.52
N TRP A 261 3.79 -19.04 10.82
CA TRP A 261 3.45 -17.95 11.74
C TRP A 261 4.61 -16.97 11.94
N LEU A 262 5.86 -17.46 12.05
CA LEU A 262 7.02 -16.58 12.12
C LEU A 262 7.12 -15.70 10.87
N LEU A 263 6.97 -16.29 9.68
CA LEU A 263 6.94 -15.54 8.42
C LEU A 263 5.87 -14.45 8.42
N ALA A 264 4.63 -14.79 8.82
CA ALA A 264 3.52 -13.84 8.85
C ALA A 264 3.74 -12.71 9.88
N MET A 265 4.45 -12.98 10.98
CA MET A 265 4.71 -12.01 12.04
C MET A 265 5.85 -11.03 11.71
N VAL A 266 6.75 -11.36 10.78
CA VAL A 266 7.84 -10.45 10.37
C VAL A 266 7.30 -9.07 9.96
N PRO A 267 6.39 -8.94 8.97
CA PRO A 267 5.85 -7.62 8.59
C PRO A 267 5.02 -6.98 9.71
N ILE A 268 4.23 -7.75 10.46
CA ILE A 268 3.43 -7.25 11.60
C ILE A 268 4.33 -6.60 12.65
N SER A 269 5.47 -7.23 12.94
CA SER A 269 6.41 -6.78 13.97
C SER A 269 7.13 -5.47 13.62
N ALA A 270 7.14 -5.06 12.35
CA ALA A 270 7.78 -3.82 11.92
C ALA A 270 7.12 -2.59 12.55
N VAL A 271 5.78 -2.59 12.72
CA VAL A 271 5.02 -1.49 13.33
C VAL A 271 5.40 -1.27 14.81
N PRO A 272 5.28 -2.26 15.72
CA PRO A 272 5.69 -2.10 17.10
C PRO A 272 7.20 -1.86 17.22
N TYR A 273 8.04 -2.49 16.39
CA TYR A 273 9.47 -2.22 16.36
C TYR A 273 9.76 -0.73 16.10
N MET A 274 9.15 -0.14 15.07
CA MET A 274 9.33 1.27 14.75
C MET A 274 8.77 2.19 15.83
N PHE A 275 7.63 1.83 16.43
CA PHE A 275 7.03 2.55 17.55
C PHE A 275 7.99 2.62 18.75
N PHE A 276 8.50 1.46 19.21
CA PHE A 276 9.42 1.40 20.34
C PHE A 276 10.78 2.03 20.02
N LYS A 277 11.30 1.84 18.80
CA LYS A 277 12.54 2.49 18.36
C LYS A 277 12.42 4.01 18.45
N ARG A 278 11.34 4.59 17.93
CA ARG A 278 11.08 6.04 17.98
C ARG A 278 10.95 6.52 19.43
N LEU A 279 10.17 5.82 20.24
CA LEU A 279 9.88 6.20 21.62
C LEU A 279 11.11 6.11 22.54
N LEU A 280 11.90 5.05 22.42
CA LEU A 280 12.99 4.72 23.35
C LEU A 280 14.35 5.28 22.91
N TRP A 281 14.61 5.36 21.59
CA TRP A 281 15.87 5.85 21.05
C TRP A 281 15.75 7.25 20.46
N ASP A 282 14.94 7.42 19.41
CA ASP A 282 14.94 8.68 18.64
C ASP A 282 14.48 9.88 19.48
N PHE A 283 13.53 9.66 20.39
CA PHE A 283 12.98 10.70 21.27
C PHE A 283 13.56 10.69 22.69
N ARG A 284 14.68 9.98 22.92
CA ARG A 284 15.32 9.92 24.24
C ARG A 284 15.78 11.29 24.76
N GLY A 285 16.04 12.24 23.87
CA GLY A 285 16.43 13.62 24.22
C GLY A 285 15.30 14.46 24.83
N LEU A 286 14.04 14.02 24.75
CA LEU A 286 12.91 14.74 25.34
C LEU A 286 12.85 14.57 26.86
N PRO A 287 12.55 15.67 27.59
CA PRO A 287 12.64 15.72 29.05
C PRO A 287 11.57 14.86 29.74
N THR A 288 10.37 14.75 29.16
CA THR A 288 9.28 13.95 29.75
C THR A 288 8.77 12.85 28.82
N TRP A 289 8.25 11.78 29.40
CA TRP A 289 7.57 10.72 28.66
C TRP A 289 6.35 11.25 27.90
N LYS A 290 5.64 12.24 28.44
CA LYS A 290 4.48 12.87 27.76
C LYS A 290 4.91 13.54 26.46
N ASP A 291 6.07 14.20 26.45
CA ASP A 291 6.59 14.84 25.23
C ASP A 291 7.00 13.82 24.19
N ARG A 292 7.61 12.69 24.60
CA ARG A 292 7.94 11.58 23.69
C ARG A 292 6.70 10.98 23.04
N TRP A 293 5.65 10.79 23.84
CA TRP A 293 4.37 10.32 23.34
C TRP A 293 3.73 11.31 22.37
N ARG A 294 3.76 12.62 22.66
CA ARG A 294 3.28 13.64 21.72
C ARG A 294 4.08 13.67 20.43
N ALA A 295 5.40 13.54 20.50
CA ALA A 295 6.29 13.55 19.35
C ALA A 295 5.99 12.42 18.34
N LEU A 296 5.53 11.26 18.81
CA LEU A 296 5.14 10.14 17.94
C LEU A 296 3.96 10.47 17.02
N PHE A 297 3.04 11.32 17.48
CA PHE A 297 1.82 11.70 16.75
C PHE A 297 1.93 13.11 16.17
N THR A 298 3.10 13.74 16.23
CA THR A 298 3.33 15.06 15.65
C THR A 298 3.99 14.90 14.27
N PRO A 299 3.44 15.49 13.19
CA PRO A 299 4.05 15.39 11.87
C PRO A 299 5.45 16.02 11.85
N THR A 300 6.32 15.48 11.00
CA THR A 300 7.70 15.98 10.85
C THR A 300 7.75 17.40 10.31
N SER A 301 8.80 18.16 10.62
CA SER A 301 9.00 19.52 10.11
C SER A 301 8.97 19.59 8.57
N ARG A 302 9.50 18.55 7.90
CA ARG A 302 9.44 18.40 6.43
C ARG A 302 8.02 18.29 5.87
N TRP A 303 7.10 17.66 6.62
CA TRP A 303 5.69 17.62 6.23
C TRP A 303 5.11 19.03 6.20
N TYR A 304 5.41 19.85 7.22
CA TYR A 304 4.95 21.23 7.25
C TYR A 304 5.60 22.10 6.18
N GLU A 305 6.91 21.96 5.95
CA GLU A 305 7.57 22.68 4.85
C GLU A 305 6.92 22.38 3.50
N ASN A 306 6.60 21.11 3.23
CA ASN A 306 5.88 20.72 2.03
C ASN A 306 4.45 21.24 2.03
N HIS A 307 3.76 21.22 3.18
CA HIS A 307 2.43 21.78 3.36
C HIS A 307 2.45 23.26 2.95
N HIS A 308 3.32 24.10 3.53
CA HIS A 308 3.45 25.51 3.16
C HIS A 308 3.81 25.70 1.67
N LYS A 309 4.78 24.94 1.14
CA LYS A 309 5.20 25.04 -0.27
C LYS A 309 4.06 24.83 -1.27
N PHE A 310 3.17 23.87 -1.00
CA PHE A 310 2.15 23.47 -1.98
C PHE A 310 0.76 24.06 -1.70
N ILE A 311 0.51 24.53 -0.48
CA ILE A 311 -0.83 24.86 0.01
C ILE A 311 -0.99 26.37 0.30
N GLU A 312 0.09 27.07 0.66
CA GLU A 312 0.02 28.49 1.01
C GLU A 312 -0.42 29.33 -0.20
N GLY A 313 -1.64 29.86 -0.16
CA GLY A 313 -2.29 30.61 -1.24
C GLY A 313 -3.29 29.83 -2.12
N LYS A 314 -3.45 28.52 -1.93
CA LYS A 314 -4.46 27.69 -2.65
C LYS A 314 -5.70 27.36 -1.83
N ILE A 315 -5.71 27.55 -0.52
CA ILE A 315 -6.88 27.30 0.34
C ILE A 315 -7.86 28.48 0.23
N PRO A 316 -9.11 28.27 -0.25
CA PRO A 316 -10.17 29.26 -0.10
C PRO A 316 -10.53 29.41 1.38
N THR A 317 -10.70 30.65 1.86
CA THR A 317 -10.96 31.01 3.27
C THR A 317 -12.20 30.35 3.90
N ASP A 318 -12.99 29.63 3.11
CA ASP A 318 -14.24 28.99 3.48
C ASP A 318 -14.09 27.46 3.70
N GLY A 319 -12.85 26.97 3.81
CA GLY A 319 -12.54 25.60 4.23
C GLY A 319 -12.83 25.33 5.71
N TYR A 320 -12.67 24.08 6.14
CA TYR A 320 -13.02 23.59 7.49
C TYR A 320 -12.38 24.36 8.66
N PHE A 321 -11.31 25.13 8.44
CA PHE A 321 -10.75 26.10 9.40
C PHE A 321 -10.15 27.32 8.67
N LYS A 322 -10.04 28.45 9.39
CA LYS A 322 -9.48 29.73 8.89
C LYS A 322 -7.95 29.65 8.84
N ASN A 323 -7.32 30.23 7.81
CA ASN A 323 -5.87 30.32 7.55
C ASN A 323 -4.95 30.70 8.75
N GLY A 324 -5.48 31.15 9.89
CA GLY A 324 -4.71 31.48 11.08
C GLY A 324 -4.24 30.28 11.91
N GLU A 325 -4.96 29.15 11.90
CA GLU A 325 -4.65 28.00 12.76
C GLU A 325 -3.48 27.15 12.24
N THR A 326 -3.31 27.06 10.92
CA THR A 326 -2.19 26.33 10.27
C THR A 326 -0.85 27.03 10.46
N ASN A 327 -0.81 28.37 10.43
CA ASN A 327 0.40 29.15 10.68
C ASN A 327 0.88 29.06 12.13
N LEU A 328 -0.04 29.03 13.09
CA LEU A 328 0.27 28.81 14.52
C LEU A 328 0.85 27.42 14.75
N ALA A 329 0.23 26.37 14.19
CA ALA A 329 0.70 24.99 14.32
C ALA A 329 2.09 24.76 13.70
N PHE A 330 2.44 25.50 12.64
CA PHE A 330 3.78 25.46 12.04
C PHE A 330 4.83 26.11 12.94
N GLN A 331 4.54 27.29 13.49
CA GLN A 331 5.44 27.99 14.40
C GLN A 331 5.66 27.19 15.69
N GLU A 332 4.59 26.62 16.26
CA GLU A 332 4.66 25.73 17.41
C GLU A 332 5.50 24.47 17.13
N ASN A 333 5.38 23.88 15.93
CA ASN A 333 6.16 22.69 15.58
C ASN A 333 7.62 23.00 15.20
N GLN A 334 7.91 24.18 14.64
CA GLN A 334 9.29 24.65 14.48
C GLN A 334 9.94 24.90 15.84
N GLN A 335 9.22 25.52 16.77
CA GLN A 335 9.67 25.67 18.15
C GLN A 335 9.85 24.32 18.84
N PHE A 336 8.94 23.37 18.66
CA PHE A 336 9.09 22.01 19.16
C PHE A 336 10.30 21.31 18.53
N SER A 337 10.44 21.30 17.20
CA SER A 337 11.58 20.69 16.51
C SER A 337 12.92 21.29 16.95
N ALA A 338 12.97 22.61 17.16
CA ALA A 338 14.14 23.33 17.66
C ALA A 338 14.45 23.02 19.14
N ASN A 339 13.42 22.94 19.99
CA ASN A 339 13.56 22.62 21.42
C ASN A 339 13.95 21.16 21.69
N VAL A 340 13.73 20.28 20.72
CA VAL A 340 13.86 18.82 20.88
C VAL A 340 15.14 18.27 20.22
N GLY A 341 15.94 19.13 19.57
CA GLY A 341 17.25 18.74 19.04
C GLY A 341 17.20 17.75 17.88
N LEU A 342 16.06 17.63 17.19
CA LEU A 342 15.97 16.86 15.95
C LEU A 342 16.82 17.58 14.88
N PRO A 343 17.86 16.94 14.30
CA PRO A 343 18.71 17.63 13.35
C PRO A 343 17.90 18.00 12.11
N PRO A 344 17.99 19.24 11.60
CA PRO A 344 17.52 19.55 10.27
C PRO A 344 18.43 18.77 9.31
N LYS A 345 17.96 17.62 8.80
CA LYS A 345 18.64 16.95 7.69
C LYS A 345 18.46 17.85 6.47
N HIS A 346 19.49 18.67 6.24
CA HIS A 346 19.60 19.87 5.39
C HIS A 346 19.41 21.17 6.16
N THR A 347 20.54 21.80 6.50
CA THR A 347 20.65 23.21 6.81
C THR A 347 20.07 24.03 5.66
N LEU A 348 18.92 24.65 5.89
CA LEU A 348 18.48 25.81 5.12
C LEU A 348 19.60 26.86 5.20
N ASN A 349 20.06 27.35 4.05
CA ASN A 349 21.05 28.43 3.96
C ASN A 349 20.64 29.59 4.89
N SER A 350 21.63 30.15 5.57
CA SER A 350 21.51 31.22 6.57
C SER A 350 20.79 32.49 6.08
N SER A 351 20.51 32.59 4.78
CA SER A 351 19.77 33.68 4.13
C SER A 351 18.28 33.76 4.50
N ILE A 352 17.67 32.72 5.07
CA ILE A 352 16.22 32.70 5.39
C ILE A 352 15.90 33.17 6.81
N LYS A 353 16.91 33.25 7.71
CA LYS A 353 16.71 33.68 9.10
C LYS A 353 16.25 35.15 9.27
N ASN A 354 16.32 35.98 8.22
CA ASN A 354 16.06 37.42 8.32
C ASN A 354 14.74 37.87 7.66
N LEU A 355 13.84 36.95 7.33
CA LEU A 355 12.55 37.29 6.72
C LEU A 355 11.51 37.66 7.80
N THR A 356 11.69 38.83 8.42
CA THR A 356 10.66 39.50 9.25
C THR A 356 10.31 40.84 8.61
N GLY A 357 9.26 40.86 7.78
CA GLY A 357 8.72 42.09 7.19
C GLY A 357 7.53 41.82 6.24
N PRO A 358 6.71 42.82 5.91
CA PRO A 358 5.46 42.64 5.14
C PRO A 358 5.64 42.15 3.68
N ASN A 359 6.86 42.06 3.16
CA ASN A 359 7.17 41.63 1.78
C ASN A 359 7.81 40.23 1.66
N VAL A 360 7.70 39.40 2.71
CA VAL A 360 8.29 38.04 2.74
C VAL A 360 7.85 37.18 1.55
N LEU A 361 6.59 37.28 1.13
CA LEU A 361 6.03 36.47 0.03
C LEU A 361 6.64 36.79 -1.35
N GLU A 362 6.97 38.05 -1.65
CA GLU A 362 7.60 38.43 -2.92
C GLU A 362 9.08 38.04 -2.95
N GLN A 363 9.78 38.26 -1.83
CA GLN A 363 11.19 37.94 -1.70
C GLN A 363 11.41 36.41 -1.73
N TYR A 364 10.50 35.65 -1.12
CA TYR A 364 10.47 34.19 -1.17
C TYR A 364 10.15 33.64 -2.56
N ARG A 365 9.18 34.24 -3.28
CA ARG A 365 8.87 33.90 -4.69
C ARG A 365 10.06 34.14 -5.64
N SER A 366 10.83 35.20 -5.43
CA SER A 366 12.02 35.49 -6.25
C SER A 366 13.13 34.45 -6.06
N ASN A 367 13.33 33.99 -4.81
CA ASN A 367 14.32 32.96 -4.49
C ASN A 367 13.89 31.56 -4.99
N LEU A 368 12.59 31.26 -5.00
CA LEU A 368 12.03 30.04 -5.58
C LEU A 368 12.17 29.97 -7.11
N ALA A 369 12.07 31.11 -7.80
CA ALA A 369 12.27 31.18 -9.25
C ALA A 369 13.72 30.85 -9.65
N ALA A 370 14.68 31.08 -8.74
CA ALA A 370 16.09 30.70 -8.94
C ALA A 370 16.31 29.19 -8.73
N ASP A 371 15.67 28.59 -7.72
CA ASP A 371 15.86 27.18 -7.34
C ASP A 371 15.11 26.18 -8.26
N SER A 372 14.01 26.61 -8.89
CA SER A 372 13.24 25.80 -9.86
C SER A 372 13.97 25.53 -11.18
N LYS A 373 15.09 26.23 -11.45
CA LYS A 373 15.93 25.96 -12.62
C LYS A 373 16.86 24.76 -12.44
N ASP A 374 17.16 24.36 -11.19
CA ASP A 374 18.08 23.26 -10.88
C ASP A 374 17.40 21.90 -10.64
N THR A 375 16.06 21.83 -10.66
CA THR A 375 15.29 20.61 -10.32
C THR A 375 14.65 19.90 -11.52
N ARG A 376 15.03 20.22 -12.76
CA ARG A 376 14.67 19.41 -13.93
C ARG A 376 15.82 18.48 -14.30
N LEU A 377 15.90 17.31 -13.67
CA LEU A 377 16.54 16.10 -14.20
C LEU A 377 15.94 14.84 -13.54
#